data_AF-V2I1L6-F1
#
_entry.id   AF-V2I1L6-F1
#
_cell.length_a   1.000
_cell.length_b   1.000
_cell.length_c   1.000
_cell.angle_alpha   90.00
_cell.angle_beta   90.00
_cell.angle_gamma   90.00
#
_symmetry.space_group_name_H-M   'P 1'
#
loop_
_entity.id
_entity.type
_entity.pdbx_description
1 polymer ?
#
loop_
_entity_poly.entity_id
_entity_poly.type
_entity_poly.pdbx_seq_one_letter_code
_entity_poly.pdbx_strand_id
1 'polypeptide(L)' 'MDLLTRRFEKAVLEAALGVTRGRRVEAATRLGIGRNTITRKLQELGFD' A
#
# COMPACT_ATOMS: atom_id res chain seq x y z
N MET A 1 -10.68 12.52 11.84
CA MET A 1 -10.62 11.06 11.67
C MET A 1 -9.76 10.63 10.47
N ASP A 2 -9.75 11.39 9.37
CA ASP A 2 -9.12 10.95 8.11
C ASP A 2 -7.58 10.87 8.14
N LEU A 3 -6.92 11.70 8.96
CA LEU A 3 -5.45 11.73 9.05
C LEU A 3 -4.84 10.44 9.63
N LEU A 4 -5.50 9.83 10.62
CA LEU A 4 -5.00 8.62 11.26
C LEU A 4 -5.13 7.43 10.31
N THR A 5 -6.26 7.33 9.61
CA THR A 5 -6.48 6.34 8.56
C THR A 5 -5.42 6.47 7.46
N ARG A 6 -5.17 7.69 6.98
CA ARG A 6 -4.16 7.94 5.93
C ARG A 6 -2.74 7.55 6.38
N ARG A 7 -2.37 7.85 7.63
CA ARG A 7 -1.07 7.45 8.20
C ARG A 7 -0.96 5.94 8.35
N PHE A 8 -2.03 5.29 8.80
CA PHE A 8 -2.08 3.84 8.92
C PHE A 8 -1.93 3.16 7.55
N GLU A 9 -2.71 3.59 6.55
CA GLU A 9 -2.62 3.06 5.18
C GLU A 9 -1.21 3.23 4.60
N LYS A 10 -0.59 4.40 4.81
CA LYS A 10 0.78 4.67 4.37
C LYS A 10 1.79 3.69 5.01
N ALA A 11 1.73 3.51 6.33
CA ALA A 11 2.63 2.63 7.06
C ALA A 11 2.46 1.15 6.64
N VAL A 12 1.22 0.71 6.43
CA VAL A 12 0.93 -0.67 5.98
C VAL A 12 1.50 -0.91 4.58
N LEU A 13 1.34 0.04 3.66
CA LEU A 13 1.87 -0.08 2.30
C LEU A 13 3.40 -0.03 2.26
N GLU A 14 4.03 0.84 3.06
CA GLU A 14 5.49 0.87 3.23
C GLU A 14 6.03 -0.47 3.72
N ALA A 15 5.41 -1.04 4.76
CA ALA A 15 5.81 -2.33 5.28
C ALA A 15 5.64 -3.44 4.24
N ALA A 16 4.50 -3.47 3.53
CA ALA A 16 4.23 -4.47 2.51
C ALA A 16 5.23 -4.37 1.34
N LEU A 17 5.50 -3.16 0.84
CA LEU A 17 6.49 -2.94 -0.21
C LEU A 17 7.92 -3.27 0.26
N GLY A 18 8.27 -2.98 1.51
CA GLY A 18 9.56 -3.33 2.09
C GLY A 18 9.78 -4.84 2.10
N VAL A 19 8.79 -5.61 2.54
CA VAL A 19 8.84 -7.08 2.57
C VAL A 19 8.89 -7.69 1.16
N THR A 20 8.19 -7.09 0.19
CA THR A 20 8.17 -7.60 -1.20
C THR A 20 9.23 -7.00 -2.11
N ARG A 21 10.15 -6.19 -1.57
CA ARG A 21 11.21 -5.50 -2.33
C ARG A 21 10.64 -4.65 -3.47
N GLY A 22 9.55 -3.93 -3.21
CA GLY A 22 8.88 -3.06 -4.18
C GLY A 22 7.94 -3.78 -5.14
N ARG A 23 7.76 -5.10 -5.04
CA ARG A 23 6.82 -5.84 -5.90
C ARG A 23 5.37 -5.58 -5.46
N ARG A 24 4.73 -4.63 -6.15
CA ARG A 24 3.36 -4.17 -5.89
C ARG A 24 2.32 -5.31 -5.95
N VAL A 25 2.45 -6.22 -6.92
CA VAL A 25 1.52 -7.36 -7.06
C VAL A 25 1.61 -8.30 -5.86
N GLU A 26 2.83 -8.65 -5.44
CA GLU A 26 3.04 -9.51 -4.28
C GLU A 26 2.60 -8.82 -2.99
N ALA A 27 2.82 -7.50 -2.87
CA ALA A 27 2.35 -6.71 -1.73
C ALA A 27 0.81 -6.74 -1.65
N ALA A 28 0.12 -6.58 -2.78
CA ALA A 28 -1.34 -6.67 -2.85
C ALA A 28 -1.84 -8.06 -2.41
N THR A 29 -1.22 -9.12 -2.92
CA THR A 29 -1.55 -10.49 -2.54
C THR A 29 -1.37 -10.73 -1.04
N ARG A 30 -0.27 -10.25 -0.45
CA ARG A 30 -0.01 -10.38 1.00
C ARG A 30 -0.99 -9.57 1.86
N LEU A 31 -1.41 -8.41 1.37
CA LEU A 31 -2.41 -7.57 2.02
C LEU A 31 -3.85 -8.06 1.82
N GLY A 32 -4.08 -9.08 0.97
CA GLY A 32 -5.41 -9.58 0.64
C GLY A 32 -6.25 -8.58 -0.17
N ILE A 33 -5.61 -7.64 -0.86
CA ILE A 33 -6.29 -6.62 -1.67
C ILE A 33 -6.02 -6.81 -3.16
N GLY A 34 -6.93 -6.32 -4.00
CA GLY A 34 -6.78 -6.37 -5.44
C GLY A 34 -5.59 -5.52 -5.94
N ARG A 35 -4.99 -5.93 -7.07
CA ARG A 35 -3.88 -5.20 -7.71
C ARG A 35 -4.25 -3.75 -8.07
N ASN A 36 -5.49 -3.49 -8.45
CA ASN A 36 -5.95 -2.14 -8.77
C ASN A 36 -6.08 -1.26 -7.51
N THR A 37 -6.48 -1.88 -6.40
CA THR A 37 -6.60 -1.20 -5.11
C THR A 37 -5.24 -0.73 -4.61
N ILE A 38 -4.21 -1.60 -4.67
CA ILE A 38 -2.87 -1.19 -4.23
C ILE A 38 -2.32 -0.08 -5.12
N THR A 39 -2.52 -0.16 -6.44
CA THR A 39 -2.03 0.86 -7.38
C THR A 39 -2.67 2.22 -7.09
N ARG A 40 -4.00 2.25 -6.90
CA ARG A 40 -4.72 3.47 -6.56
C ARG A 40 -4.27 4.03 -5.21
N LYS A 41 -4.11 3.18 -4.19
CA LYS A 41 -3.67 3.61 -2.87
C LYS A 41 -2.24 4.16 -2.87
N LEU A 42 -1.34 3.56 -3.62
CA LEU A 42 0.03 4.07 -3.77
C LEU A 42 0.04 5.46 -4.42
N GLN A 43 -0.76 5.69 -5.46
CA GLN A 43 -0.92 7.01 -6.09
C GLN A 43 -1.55 8.03 -5.14
N GLU A 44 -2.64 7.69 -4.44
CA GLU A 44 -3.33 8.56 -3.48
C GLU A 44 -2.42 8.98 -2.29
N LEU A 45 -1.45 8.13 -1.95
CA LEU A 45 -0.53 8.33 -0.83
C LEU A 45 0.85 8.87 -1.26
N GLY A 46 1.08 9.07 -2.56
CA GLY A 46 2.30 9.67 -3.11
C GLY A 46 3.52 8.74 -3.14
N PHE A 47 3.31 7.45 -3.39
CA PHE A 47 4.38 6.51 -3.69
C PHE A 47 4.60 6.45 -5.20
N ASP A 48 5.77 6.90 -5.67
CA ASP A 48 6.19 6.80 -7.07
C ASP A 48 6.53 5.36 -7.50
#